data_AF-A0A5D0TBB3-F1
#
_entry.id   AF-A0A5D0TBB3-F1
#
_cell.length_a   1.000
_cell.length_b   1.000
_cell.length_c   1.000
_cell.angle_alpha   90.00
_cell.angle_beta   90.00
_cell.angle_gamma   90.00
#
_symmetry.space_group_name_H-M   'P 1'
#
loop_
_entity.id
_entity.type
_entity.pdbx_description
1 polymer ?
#
loop_
_entity_poly.entity_id
_entity_poly.type
_entity_poly.pdbx_seq_one_letter_code
_entity_poly.pdbx_strand_id
1 'polypeptide(L)'
;MFKKVFVLTLFSLLIVSVFSLNYSDGTMLFINSVSKDCENLNFEYFGTRSMSLQVRDLSKLGTDKYVFILKGWIFKPNMDSEIGNETTLEIEFSDSYITKSLPLNETNLYFNVEPHIIIASKNIERIKLMNIEVHASDFLPIEQPFNELGVETATSRLAGINALKVVDNKAEISEEVPVNKNLYLLISAGEKPTGGYSLEINEVYKKGREFIVEATLNSPSKSDFVTQAFTYPQKVIELGKYNPGQYKATLELTGINNGEITTKTYTVTFSIKDDSN
;
A
#
# COMPACT_ATOMS: atom_id res chain seq x y z
N MET A 1 -28.62 -43.69 2.75
CA MET A 1 -27.70 -43.05 3.71
C MET A 1 -26.55 -42.47 2.91
N PHE A 2 -26.46 -41.13 2.86
CA PHE A 2 -25.59 -40.37 1.99
C PHE A 2 -24.10 -40.54 2.32
N LYS A 3 -23.26 -40.78 1.31
CA LYS A 3 -21.87 -40.32 1.30
C LYS A 3 -21.58 -39.69 -0.07
N LYS A 4 -21.80 -38.38 -0.15
CA LYS A 4 -21.23 -37.54 -1.20
C LYS A 4 -19.71 -37.52 -0.97
N VAL A 5 -18.96 -38.17 -1.86
CA VAL A 5 -17.53 -37.94 -1.98
C VAL A 5 -17.39 -36.63 -2.74
N PHE A 6 -16.90 -35.61 -2.06
CA PHE A 6 -16.60 -34.30 -2.59
C PHE A 6 -15.33 -34.44 -3.44
N VAL A 7 -15.49 -34.58 -4.75
CA VAL A 7 -14.37 -34.53 -5.69
C VAL A 7 -13.93 -33.07 -5.77
N LEU A 8 -12.84 -32.73 -5.08
CA LEU A 8 -12.08 -31.51 -5.36
C LEU A 8 -11.45 -31.69 -6.75
N THR A 9 -12.12 -31.22 -7.79
CA THR A 9 -11.47 -30.95 -9.07
C THR A 9 -10.56 -29.75 -8.90
N LEU A 10 -9.27 -30.04 -8.77
CA LEU A 10 -8.16 -29.11 -8.87
C LEU A 10 -8.25 -28.39 -10.22
N PHE A 11 -8.61 -27.12 -10.19
CA PHE A 11 -8.71 -26.26 -11.39
C PHE A 11 -7.28 -25.97 -11.87
N SER A 12 -6.73 -26.82 -12.73
CA SER A 12 -5.50 -26.49 -13.45
C SER A 12 -5.86 -25.40 -14.47
N LEU A 13 -5.65 -24.14 -14.09
CA LEU A 13 -5.63 -23.03 -15.03
C LEU A 13 -4.49 -23.29 -16.02
N LEU A 14 -4.86 -23.78 -17.19
CA LEU A 14 -3.98 -23.94 -18.34
C LEU A 14 -3.71 -22.53 -18.88
N ILE A 15 -2.72 -21.84 -18.32
CA ILE A 15 -2.21 -20.57 -18.84
C ILE A 15 -1.38 -20.92 -20.08
N VAL A 16 -2.04 -20.97 -21.23
CA VAL A 16 -1.37 -20.90 -22.54
C VAL A 16 -1.61 -19.49 -23.08
N SER A 17 -0.98 -18.51 -22.44
CA SER A 17 -0.80 -17.18 -23.02
C SER A 17 0.64 -17.09 -23.49
N VAL A 18 0.84 -16.80 -24.77
CA VAL A 18 2.15 -16.56 -25.37
C VAL A 18 2.86 -15.48 -24.56
N PHE A 19 3.90 -15.89 -23.82
CA PHE A 19 4.65 -15.04 -22.92
C PHE A 19 5.35 -13.92 -23.70
N SER A 20 4.97 -12.67 -23.45
CA SER A 20 5.75 -11.51 -23.88
C SER A 20 6.50 -10.98 -22.67
N LEU A 21 7.69 -11.52 -22.39
CA LEU A 21 8.63 -10.90 -21.46
C LEU A 21 9.31 -9.75 -22.20
N ASN A 22 8.94 -8.51 -21.89
CA ASN A 22 9.75 -7.37 -22.29
C ASN A 22 10.79 -7.16 -21.19
N TYR A 23 12.04 -7.50 -21.48
CA TYR A 23 13.18 -7.23 -20.62
C TYR A 23 13.93 -6.05 -21.24
N SER A 24 13.77 -4.85 -20.68
CA SER A 24 14.66 -3.72 -20.97
C SER A 24 15.32 -3.32 -19.65
N ASP A 25 16.65 -3.34 -19.60
CA ASP A 25 17.46 -2.80 -18.50
C ASP A 25 17.08 -3.26 -17.08
N GLY A 26 16.77 -4.56 -16.90
CA GLY A 26 16.47 -5.10 -15.56
C GLY A 26 15.08 -4.76 -15.01
N THR A 27 14.31 -3.92 -15.71
CA THR A 27 12.89 -3.67 -15.43
C THR A 27 12.06 -4.87 -15.86
N MET A 28 11.38 -5.51 -14.91
CA MET A 28 10.48 -6.63 -15.16
C MET A 28 9.04 -6.10 -15.27
N LEU A 29 8.41 -6.38 -16.40
CA LEU A 29 6.98 -6.15 -16.59
C LEU A 29 6.33 -7.39 -17.20
N PHE A 30 5.29 -7.87 -16.54
CA PHE A 30 4.41 -8.93 -17.01
C PHE A 30 2.97 -8.44 -17.00
N ILE A 31 2.27 -8.64 -18.11
CA ILE A 31 0.88 -8.24 -18.28
C ILE A 31 0.13 -9.41 -18.92
N ASN A 32 -0.97 -9.85 -18.31
CA ASN A 32 -1.86 -10.85 -18.90
C ASN A 32 -3.32 -10.58 -18.57
N SER A 33 -4.22 -10.90 -19.50
CA SER A 33 -5.66 -10.87 -19.27
C SER A 33 -6.04 -11.89 -18.19
N VAL A 34 -6.97 -11.55 -17.32
CA VAL A 34 -7.56 -12.47 -16.32
C VAL A 34 -9.06 -12.60 -16.54
N SER A 35 -9.70 -13.61 -15.93
CA SER A 35 -11.13 -13.85 -16.12
C SER A 35 -11.98 -12.70 -15.56
N LYS A 36 -13.18 -12.52 -16.13
CA LYS A 36 -14.14 -11.49 -15.70
C LYS A 36 -14.65 -11.72 -14.28
N ASP A 37 -14.49 -12.91 -13.71
CA ASP A 37 -14.92 -13.23 -12.35
C ASP A 37 -14.21 -12.38 -11.28
N CYS A 38 -13.11 -11.70 -11.65
CA CYS A 38 -12.44 -10.70 -10.82
C CYS A 38 -13.27 -9.41 -10.61
N GLU A 39 -14.44 -9.26 -11.23
CA GLU A 39 -15.31 -8.09 -11.06
C GLU A 39 -15.75 -7.83 -9.61
N ASN A 40 -15.83 -8.87 -8.78
CA ASN A 40 -16.24 -8.76 -7.38
C ASN A 40 -15.14 -8.20 -6.44
N LEU A 41 -13.94 -7.92 -6.96
CA LEU A 41 -12.87 -7.30 -6.19
C LEU A 41 -13.15 -5.80 -5.98
N ASN A 42 -12.71 -5.26 -4.84
CA ASN A 42 -12.84 -3.83 -4.55
C ASN A 42 -11.74 -3.02 -5.26
N PHE A 43 -12.05 -2.47 -6.44
CA PHE A 43 -11.13 -1.62 -7.20
C PHE A 43 -11.13 -0.17 -6.70
N GLU A 44 -9.95 0.43 -6.67
CA GLU A 44 -9.75 1.87 -6.60
C GLU A 44 -10.05 2.48 -7.97
N TYR A 45 -10.61 3.68 -7.99
CA TYR A 45 -11.14 4.31 -9.20
C TYR A 45 -10.47 5.65 -9.47
N PHE A 46 -10.00 5.82 -10.70
CA PHE A 46 -9.37 7.02 -11.21
C PHE A 46 -10.11 7.46 -12.47
N GLY A 47 -10.39 8.76 -12.59
CA GLY A 47 -11.08 9.34 -13.75
C GLY A 47 -12.48 9.89 -13.45
N THR A 48 -13.37 9.80 -14.44
CA THR A 48 -14.71 10.38 -14.48
C THR A 48 -15.76 9.37 -14.95
N ARG A 49 -17.06 9.67 -14.80
CA ARG A 49 -18.12 8.73 -15.19
C ARG A 49 -18.00 8.26 -16.65
N SER A 50 -17.49 9.11 -17.53
CA SER A 50 -17.27 8.82 -18.95
C SER A 50 -15.90 8.21 -19.27
N MET A 51 -14.97 8.08 -18.32
CA MET A 51 -13.63 7.53 -18.56
C MET A 51 -13.00 7.07 -17.26
N SER A 52 -12.57 5.82 -17.17
CA SER A 52 -12.20 5.17 -15.92
C SER A 52 -10.97 4.30 -16.08
N LEU A 53 -10.06 4.42 -15.13
CA LEU A 53 -9.00 3.46 -14.84
C LEU A 53 -9.23 2.94 -13.43
N GLN A 54 -9.31 1.62 -13.31
CA GLN A 54 -9.56 0.93 -12.07
C GLN A 54 -8.39 0.03 -11.72
N VAL A 55 -7.93 0.10 -10.47
CA VAL A 55 -6.80 -0.69 -10.00
C VAL A 55 -7.14 -1.42 -8.71
N ARG A 56 -6.74 -2.68 -8.64
CA ARG A 56 -6.75 -3.48 -7.42
C ARG A 56 -5.33 -3.90 -7.12
N ASP A 57 -4.77 -3.32 -6.06
CA ASP A 57 -3.50 -3.76 -5.51
C ASP A 57 -3.64 -5.13 -4.82
N LEU A 58 -2.71 -6.02 -5.16
CA LEU A 58 -2.53 -7.37 -4.61
C LEU A 58 -1.10 -7.58 -4.10
N SER A 59 -0.32 -6.50 -3.99
CA SER A 59 1.09 -6.55 -3.62
C SER A 59 1.24 -6.97 -2.17
N LYS A 60 2.27 -7.77 -1.91
CA LYS A 60 2.67 -8.11 -0.55
C LYS A 60 3.81 -7.16 -0.13
N LEU A 61 3.68 -6.56 1.04
CA LEU A 61 4.73 -5.73 1.64
C LEU A 61 6.03 -6.54 1.81
N GLY A 62 7.17 -5.86 1.75
CA GLY A 62 8.51 -6.47 1.84
C GLY A 62 8.95 -7.28 0.60
N THR A 63 8.10 -7.45 -0.43
CA THR A 63 8.50 -8.14 -1.67
C THR A 63 9.16 -7.20 -2.69
N ASP A 64 9.93 -7.74 -3.64
CA ASP A 64 10.67 -6.96 -4.64
C ASP A 64 9.81 -6.50 -5.84
N LYS A 65 8.51 -6.84 -5.85
CA LYS A 65 7.60 -6.64 -6.97
C LYS A 65 6.26 -6.13 -6.53
N TYR A 66 5.64 -5.34 -7.40
CA TYR A 66 4.23 -5.00 -7.30
C TYR A 66 3.39 -5.97 -8.12
N VAL A 67 2.23 -6.32 -7.57
CA VAL A 67 1.23 -7.16 -8.22
C VAL A 67 -0.11 -6.45 -8.12
N PHE A 68 -0.73 -6.13 -9.25
CA PHE A 68 -2.02 -5.46 -9.25
C PHE A 68 -2.84 -5.87 -10.48
N ILE A 69 -4.15 -5.75 -10.37
CA ILE A 69 -5.07 -5.91 -11.50
C ILE A 69 -5.51 -4.52 -11.95
N LEU A 70 -5.49 -4.27 -13.25
CA LEU A 70 -6.10 -3.07 -13.83
C LEU A 70 -7.20 -3.40 -14.82
N LYS A 71 -8.18 -2.50 -14.94
CA LYS A 71 -9.20 -2.49 -15.98
C LYS A 71 -9.66 -1.06 -16.23
N GLY A 72 -10.44 -0.81 -17.26
CA GLY A 72 -10.92 0.54 -17.53
C GLY A 72 -11.99 0.62 -18.59
N TRP A 73 -12.59 1.80 -18.71
CA TRP A 73 -13.54 2.09 -19.78
C TRP A 73 -13.47 3.53 -20.24
N ILE A 74 -13.88 3.79 -21.47
CA ILE A 74 -14.08 5.13 -22.01
C ILE A 74 -15.41 5.19 -22.76
N PHE A 75 -16.17 6.26 -22.54
CA PHE A 75 -17.43 6.53 -23.21
C PHE A 75 -17.19 6.74 -24.70
N LYS A 76 -18.02 6.11 -25.51
CA LYS A 76 -18.04 6.24 -26.96
C LYS A 76 -18.98 7.39 -27.34
N PRO A 77 -18.46 8.56 -27.76
CA PRO A 77 -19.30 9.72 -28.04
C PRO A 77 -20.15 9.57 -29.32
N ASN A 78 -19.70 8.79 -30.32
CA ASN A 78 -20.41 8.57 -31.59
C ASN A 78 -20.36 7.09 -32.00
N MET A 79 -21.44 6.56 -32.59
CA MET A 79 -21.47 5.17 -33.08
C MET A 79 -20.53 4.92 -34.27
N ASP A 80 -20.13 5.96 -34.99
CA ASP A 80 -19.34 5.89 -36.23
C ASP A 80 -17.85 6.21 -36.03
N SER A 81 -17.38 6.40 -34.78
CA SER A 81 -15.94 6.59 -34.55
C SER A 81 -15.23 5.24 -34.66
N GLU A 82 -14.38 5.07 -35.68
CA GLU A 82 -13.37 4.01 -35.77
C GLU A 82 -12.31 4.22 -34.68
N ILE A 83 -12.69 4.05 -33.41
CA ILE A 83 -11.71 3.80 -32.35
C ILE A 83 -11.21 2.38 -32.60
N GLY A 84 -9.90 2.24 -32.77
CA GLY A 84 -9.26 0.95 -33.03
C GLY A 84 -9.67 -0.11 -32.01
N ASN A 85 -9.47 -1.38 -32.37
CA ASN A 85 -9.73 -2.52 -31.50
C ASN A 85 -8.76 -2.66 -30.32
N GLU A 86 -7.86 -1.69 -30.14
CA GLU A 86 -6.81 -1.70 -29.12
C GLU A 86 -6.60 -0.30 -28.53
N THR A 87 -6.06 -0.27 -27.31
CA THR A 87 -5.59 0.93 -26.62
C THR A 87 -4.17 0.72 -26.11
N THR A 88 -3.47 1.79 -25.77
CA THR A 88 -2.12 1.70 -25.20
C THR A 88 -2.17 1.85 -23.69
N LEU A 89 -1.62 0.86 -22.99
CA LEU A 89 -1.19 1.00 -21.60
C LEU A 89 0.25 1.49 -21.59
N GLU A 90 0.47 2.64 -20.98
CA GLU A 90 1.78 3.26 -20.78
C GLU A 90 2.19 3.03 -19.32
N ILE A 91 3.40 2.55 -19.08
CA ILE A 91 3.96 2.35 -17.74
C ILE A 91 5.31 3.03 -17.69
N GLU A 92 5.41 4.01 -16.80
CA GLU A 92 6.63 4.76 -16.52
C GLU A 92 7.31 4.17 -15.29
N PHE A 93 8.58 3.86 -15.44
CA PHE A 93 9.51 3.52 -14.37
C PHE A 93 10.55 4.64 -14.24
N SER A 94 11.28 4.68 -13.13
CA SER A 94 12.27 5.73 -12.86
C SER A 94 13.37 5.88 -13.94
N ASP A 95 13.65 4.79 -14.65
CA ASP A 95 14.75 4.69 -15.63
C ASP A 95 14.27 4.30 -17.04
N SER A 96 13.00 3.95 -17.19
CA SER A 96 12.51 3.31 -18.40
C SER A 96 11.02 3.56 -18.59
N TYR A 97 10.57 3.35 -19.82
CA TYR A 97 9.19 3.58 -20.21
C TYR A 97 8.75 2.47 -21.14
N ILE A 98 7.66 1.79 -20.77
CA ILE A 98 7.16 0.62 -21.51
C ILE A 98 5.71 0.85 -21.91
N THR A 99 5.41 0.59 -23.17
CA THR A 99 4.04 0.61 -23.70
C THR A 99 3.58 -0.80 -24.06
N LYS A 100 2.31 -1.11 -23.80
CA LYS A 100 1.67 -2.37 -24.21
C LYS A 100 0.33 -2.08 -24.88
N SER A 101 0.11 -2.67 -26.06
CA SER A 101 -1.21 -2.68 -26.69
C SER A 101 -2.15 -3.63 -25.95
N LEU A 102 -3.33 -3.16 -25.59
CA LEU A 102 -4.38 -3.91 -24.91
C LEU A 102 -5.65 -3.94 -25.75
N PRO A 103 -6.37 -5.07 -25.82
CA PRO A 103 -7.60 -5.17 -26.59
C PRO A 103 -8.70 -4.30 -25.97
N LEU A 104 -9.49 -3.65 -26.83
CA LEU A 104 -10.71 -2.93 -26.49
C LEU A 104 -11.92 -3.76 -26.87
N ASN A 105 -12.78 -4.04 -25.88
CA ASN A 105 -14.08 -4.63 -26.09
C ASN A 105 -15.14 -3.54 -26.15
N GLU A 106 -15.85 -3.48 -27.26
CA GLU A 106 -16.98 -2.57 -27.41
C GLU A 106 -18.21 -3.12 -26.67
N THR A 107 -18.92 -2.26 -25.93
CA THR A 107 -20.15 -2.63 -25.23
C THR A 107 -21.10 -1.44 -25.19
N ASN A 108 -22.15 -1.47 -26.02
CA ASN A 108 -23.16 -0.41 -26.17
C ASN A 108 -22.54 1.00 -26.39
N LEU A 109 -22.32 1.72 -25.30
CA LEU A 109 -21.87 3.12 -25.25
C LEU A 109 -20.43 3.26 -24.73
N TYR A 110 -19.70 2.17 -24.52
CA TYR A 110 -18.36 2.19 -23.94
C TYR A 110 -17.40 1.28 -24.68
N PHE A 111 -16.12 1.65 -24.68
CA PHE A 111 -15.01 0.75 -24.92
C PHE A 111 -14.40 0.34 -23.58
N ASN A 112 -14.16 -0.95 -23.41
CA ASN A 112 -13.71 -1.54 -22.15
C ASN A 112 -12.38 -2.26 -22.35
N VAL A 113 -11.46 -2.05 -21.41
CA VAL A 113 -10.30 -2.91 -21.20
C VAL A 113 -10.69 -3.91 -20.13
N GLU A 114 -10.70 -5.18 -20.50
CA GLU A 114 -10.92 -6.27 -19.56
C GLU A 114 -9.83 -6.30 -18.48
N PRO A 115 -10.07 -6.94 -17.34
CA PRO A 115 -9.06 -7.09 -16.30
C PRO A 115 -7.75 -7.70 -16.80
N HIS A 116 -6.64 -7.03 -16.47
CA HIS A 116 -5.28 -7.52 -16.69
C HIS A 116 -4.53 -7.58 -15.36
N ILE A 117 -3.90 -8.72 -15.06
CA ILE A 117 -2.92 -8.81 -13.98
C ILE A 117 -1.58 -8.24 -14.47
N ILE A 118 -0.98 -7.43 -13.62
CA ILE A 118 0.31 -6.81 -13.84
C ILE A 118 1.24 -7.22 -12.71
N ILE A 119 2.44 -7.66 -13.09
CA ILE A 119 3.57 -7.84 -12.17
C ILE A 119 4.67 -6.91 -12.67
N ALA A 120 5.06 -5.95 -11.83
CA ALA A 120 5.99 -4.90 -12.18
C ALA A 120 7.10 -4.75 -11.13
N SER A 121 8.28 -4.29 -11.58
CA SER A 121 9.35 -3.84 -10.70
C SER A 121 8.91 -2.68 -9.80
N LYS A 122 9.53 -2.55 -8.62
CA LYS A 122 9.20 -1.53 -7.61
C LYS A 122 9.52 -0.07 -8.01
N ASN A 123 10.30 0.13 -9.06
CA ASN A 123 10.64 1.46 -9.59
C ASN A 123 9.55 2.05 -10.51
N ILE A 124 8.34 1.49 -10.52
CA ILE A 124 7.18 2.05 -11.23
C ILE A 124 6.80 3.41 -10.62
N GLU A 125 6.64 4.42 -11.47
CA GLU A 125 6.28 5.78 -11.06
C GLU A 125 4.86 6.12 -11.46
N ARG A 126 4.43 5.75 -12.68
CA ARG A 126 3.11 6.09 -13.21
C ARG A 126 2.57 4.99 -14.12
N ILE A 127 1.25 4.93 -14.20
CA ILE A 127 0.54 4.20 -15.26
C ILE A 127 -0.40 5.15 -15.99
N LYS A 128 -0.57 4.95 -17.29
CA LYS A 128 -1.55 5.67 -18.09
C LYS A 128 -2.33 4.75 -19.02
N LEU A 129 -3.65 4.89 -18.97
CA LEU A 129 -4.60 4.15 -19.80
C LEU A 129 -5.73 5.09 -20.23
N MET A 130 -6.06 5.12 -21.54
CA MET A 130 -7.17 5.93 -22.06
C MET A 130 -7.13 7.39 -21.59
N ASN A 131 -5.96 8.05 -21.63
CA ASN A 131 -5.72 9.43 -21.15
C ASN A 131 -5.90 9.66 -19.64
N ILE A 132 -6.07 8.62 -18.84
CA ILE A 132 -6.00 8.72 -17.38
C ILE A 132 -4.59 8.34 -16.95
N GLU A 133 -3.89 9.28 -16.34
CA GLU A 133 -2.59 9.07 -15.74
C GLU A 133 -2.74 9.01 -14.22
N VAL A 134 -2.10 8.02 -13.59
CA VAL A 134 -2.16 7.77 -12.15
C VAL A 134 -0.76 7.53 -11.63
N HIS A 135 -0.42 8.21 -10.53
CA HIS A 135 0.84 8.00 -9.84
C HIS A 135 0.80 6.67 -9.10
N ALA A 136 1.86 5.87 -9.19
CA ALA A 136 1.95 4.57 -8.52
C ALA A 136 1.68 4.70 -7.01
N SER A 137 2.17 5.79 -6.39
CA SER A 137 1.97 6.08 -4.97
C SER A 137 0.51 6.32 -4.55
N ASP A 138 -0.40 6.50 -5.50
CA ASP A 138 -1.83 6.65 -5.19
C ASP A 138 -2.50 5.31 -4.91
N PHE A 139 -2.00 4.19 -5.47
CA PHE A 139 -2.62 2.86 -5.35
C PHE A 139 -1.69 1.73 -4.92
N LEU A 140 -0.37 1.92 -4.95
CA LEU A 140 0.64 0.95 -4.47
C LEU A 140 1.28 1.43 -3.16
N PRO A 141 1.68 0.49 -2.28
CA PRO A 141 2.42 0.81 -1.08
C PRO A 141 3.88 1.10 -1.45
N ILE A 142 4.22 2.39 -1.54
CA ILE A 142 5.57 2.85 -1.81
C ILE A 142 6.31 3.03 -0.49
N GLU A 143 7.48 2.41 -0.37
CA GLU A 143 8.34 2.55 0.79
C GLU A 143 8.71 4.03 1.02
N GLN A 144 8.72 4.46 2.27
CA GLN A 144 9.01 5.82 2.67
C GLN A 144 10.29 5.84 3.50
N PRO A 145 11.25 6.72 3.19
CA PRO A 145 12.37 6.95 4.09
C PRO A 145 11.85 7.55 5.40
N PHE A 146 12.46 7.16 6.51
CA PHE A 146 12.14 7.68 7.83
C PHE A 146 13.41 7.84 8.67
N ASN A 147 13.37 8.76 9.62
CA ASN A 147 14.40 8.90 10.65
C ASN A 147 13.82 8.53 12.00
N GLU A 148 14.51 7.70 12.78
CA GLU A 148 14.17 7.48 14.18
C GLU A 148 14.69 8.64 15.04
N LEU A 149 13.81 9.24 15.82
CA LEU A 149 14.19 10.24 16.81
C LEU A 149 14.37 9.58 18.17
N GLY A 150 15.48 9.88 18.84
CA GLY A 150 15.68 9.53 20.25
C GLY A 150 14.77 10.42 21.11
N VAL A 151 13.71 9.86 21.69
CA VAL A 151 12.60 10.65 22.24
C VAL A 151 12.65 10.76 23.76
N GLU A 152 12.70 12.01 24.23
CA GLU A 152 12.25 12.44 25.56
C GLU A 152 10.83 13.03 25.56
N THR A 153 10.11 13.03 24.43
CA THR A 153 9.07 14.06 24.20
C THR A 153 7.62 13.59 24.01
N ALA A 154 7.32 12.31 23.78
CA ALA A 154 5.93 11.81 23.85
C ALA A 154 5.90 10.38 24.40
N THR A 155 5.08 10.11 25.41
CA THR A 155 4.91 8.75 25.98
C THR A 155 3.48 8.26 25.84
N SER A 156 3.28 7.07 25.28
CA SER A 156 2.00 6.38 25.32
C SER A 156 2.09 5.09 26.14
N ARG A 157 1.13 4.89 27.06
CA ARG A 157 0.96 3.63 27.79
C ARG A 157 0.21 2.57 26.98
N LEU A 158 -0.51 2.99 25.94
CA LEU A 158 -1.27 2.11 25.07
C LEU A 158 -0.45 1.75 23.84
N ALA A 159 -0.59 0.50 23.40
CA ALA A 159 -0.03 0.05 22.15
C ALA A 159 -0.78 0.71 20.98
N GLY A 160 -0.04 1.13 19.96
CA GLY A 160 -0.62 1.71 18.76
C GLY A 160 0.28 2.71 18.07
N ILE A 161 -0.33 3.44 17.14
CA ILE A 161 0.30 4.48 16.34
C ILE A 161 -0.48 5.77 16.46
N ASN A 162 0.23 6.90 16.57
CA ASN A 162 -0.38 8.21 16.70
C ASN A 162 0.42 9.26 15.93
N ALA A 163 -0.26 10.20 15.28
CA ALA A 163 0.40 11.37 14.74
C ALA A 163 0.79 12.33 15.88
N LEU A 164 1.91 13.03 15.70
CA LEU A 164 2.40 14.00 16.66
C LEU A 164 2.41 15.40 16.06
N LYS A 165 2.01 16.37 16.89
CA LYS A 165 2.23 17.80 16.66
C LYS A 165 3.45 18.23 17.46
N VAL A 166 4.43 18.85 16.78
CA VAL A 166 5.65 19.36 17.42
C VAL A 166 5.55 20.88 17.57
N VAL A 167 5.58 21.37 18.80
CA VAL A 167 5.56 22.80 19.18
C VAL A 167 6.70 23.05 20.17
N ASP A 168 7.58 24.01 19.88
CA ASP A 168 8.69 24.40 20.76
C ASP A 168 9.52 23.22 21.30
N ASN A 169 9.93 22.32 20.39
CA ASN A 169 10.66 21.07 20.69
C ASN A 169 9.93 20.08 21.61
N LYS A 170 8.63 20.25 21.84
CA LYS A 170 7.78 19.26 22.52
C LYS A 170 6.86 18.60 21.51
N ALA A 171 6.69 17.28 21.63
CA ALA A 171 5.84 16.50 20.75
C ALA A 171 4.61 16.02 21.52
N GLU A 172 3.42 16.27 21.00
CA GLU A 172 2.16 15.86 21.62
C GLU A 172 1.35 15.06 20.63
N ILE A 173 0.66 14.02 21.11
CA ILE A 173 -0.27 13.25 20.28
C ILE A 173 -1.38 14.19 19.80
N SER A 174 -1.63 14.21 18.50
CA SER A 174 -2.65 15.07 17.91
C SER A 174 -3.29 14.42 16.68
N GLU A 175 -4.59 14.64 16.53
CA GLU A 175 -5.31 14.35 15.29
C GLU A 175 -5.13 15.46 14.24
N GLU A 176 -4.40 16.54 14.56
CA GLU A 176 -4.14 17.66 13.66
C GLU A 176 -2.64 18.01 13.61
N VAL A 177 -2.05 17.84 12.42
CA VAL A 177 -0.64 18.10 12.14
C VAL A 177 -0.50 19.30 11.21
N PRO A 178 0.37 20.27 11.51
CA PRO A 178 0.64 21.41 10.64
C PRO A 178 1.27 21.00 9.30
N VAL A 179 0.76 21.51 8.17
CA VAL A 179 1.26 21.23 6.81
C VAL A 179 2.74 21.62 6.62
N ASN A 180 3.17 22.67 7.31
CA ASN A 180 4.47 23.31 7.09
C ASN A 180 5.61 22.55 7.81
N LYS A 181 5.26 21.52 8.57
CA LYS A 181 6.16 20.68 9.37
C LYS A 181 6.23 19.27 8.81
N ASN A 182 7.30 18.57 9.19
CA ASN A 182 7.45 17.15 8.91
C ASN A 182 6.36 16.37 9.69
N LEU A 183 5.90 15.26 9.11
CA LEU A 183 4.96 14.37 9.79
C LEU A 183 5.75 13.49 10.77
N TYR A 184 5.31 13.44 12.02
CA TYR A 184 5.89 12.57 13.04
C TYR A 184 4.86 11.53 13.49
N LEU A 185 5.27 10.27 13.58
CA LEU A 185 4.43 9.18 14.09
C LEU A 185 5.07 8.57 15.34
N LEU A 186 4.32 8.48 16.42
CA LEU A 186 4.66 7.71 17.62
C LEU A 186 4.17 6.28 17.45
N ILE A 187 5.08 5.31 17.54
CA ILE A 187 4.79 3.88 17.60
C ILE A 187 5.06 3.44 19.03
N SER A 188 4.04 2.89 19.70
CA SER A 188 4.17 2.35 21.05
C SER A 188 3.77 0.88 21.10
N ALA A 189 4.55 0.08 21.82
CA ALA A 189 4.23 -1.32 22.12
C ALA A 189 3.28 -1.47 23.33
N GLY A 190 2.92 -0.35 23.96
CA GLY A 190 2.17 -0.28 25.21
C GLY A 190 2.99 -0.72 26.44
N GLU A 191 2.35 -0.70 27.59
CA GLU A 191 2.97 -1.10 28.86
C GLU A 191 3.48 -2.56 28.82
N LYS A 192 4.70 -2.75 29.32
CA LYS A 192 5.32 -4.06 29.53
C LYS A 192 5.69 -4.25 31.00
N PRO A 193 5.56 -5.48 31.53
CA PRO A 193 5.71 -5.74 32.97
C PRO A 193 7.16 -5.59 33.47
N THR A 194 8.14 -5.68 32.58
CA THR A 194 9.57 -5.60 32.89
C THR A 194 10.31 -4.75 31.87
N GLY A 195 11.58 -4.45 32.16
CA GLY A 195 12.53 -3.99 31.14
C GLY A 195 12.95 -5.10 30.18
N GLY A 196 13.82 -4.76 29.24
CA GLY A 196 14.39 -5.70 28.27
C GLY A 196 13.59 -5.87 26.97
N TYR A 197 12.41 -5.27 26.86
CA TYR A 197 11.69 -5.20 25.60
C TYR A 197 12.33 -4.16 24.67
N SER A 198 12.46 -4.48 23.39
CA SER A 198 12.89 -3.54 22.35
C SER A 198 11.87 -3.47 21.22
N LEU A 199 11.63 -2.24 20.75
CA LEU A 199 10.79 -1.96 19.61
C LEU A 199 11.68 -1.54 18.44
N GLU A 200 11.49 -2.20 17.31
CA GLU A 200 12.19 -1.96 16.04
C GLU A 200 11.17 -1.55 14.99
N ILE A 201 11.46 -0.48 14.25
CA ILE A 201 10.67 -0.09 13.08
C ILE A 201 11.34 -0.74 11.87
N ASN A 202 10.62 -1.65 11.21
CA ASN A 202 11.16 -2.42 10.10
C ASN A 202 11.09 -1.58 8.82
N GLU A 203 9.88 -1.18 8.44
CA GLU A 203 9.59 -0.53 7.17
C GLU A 203 8.39 0.42 7.33
N VAL A 204 8.36 1.46 6.51
CA VAL A 204 7.23 2.39 6.42
C VAL A 204 6.81 2.50 4.96
N TYR A 205 5.52 2.38 4.70
CA TYR A 205 4.93 2.48 3.38
C TYR A 205 3.90 3.60 3.34
N LYS A 206 3.72 4.20 2.17
CA LYS A 206 2.61 5.10 1.88
C LYS A 206 1.85 4.61 0.66
N LYS A 207 0.53 4.53 0.78
CA LYS A 207 -0.41 4.22 -0.29
C LYS A 207 -1.55 5.24 -0.26
N GLY A 208 -1.64 6.10 -1.27
CA GLY A 208 -2.61 7.19 -1.31
C GLY A 208 -2.49 8.08 -0.07
N ARG A 209 -3.53 8.09 0.78
CA ARG A 209 -3.54 8.82 2.07
C ARG A 209 -3.40 7.91 3.30
N GLU A 210 -2.86 6.72 3.12
CA GLU A 210 -2.55 5.78 4.19
C GLU A 210 -1.04 5.61 4.36
N PHE A 211 -0.58 5.68 5.60
CA PHE A 211 0.73 5.22 6.03
C PHE A 211 0.60 3.84 6.67
N ILE A 212 1.47 2.91 6.32
CA ILE A 212 1.54 1.57 6.90
C ILE A 212 2.92 1.41 7.52
N VAL A 213 3.00 1.16 8.81
CA VAL A 213 4.25 0.98 9.55
C VAL A 213 4.32 -0.47 10.01
N GLU A 214 5.38 -1.17 9.61
CA GLU A 214 5.70 -2.49 10.13
C GLU A 214 6.71 -2.36 11.26
N ALA A 215 6.42 -2.96 12.42
CA ALA A 215 7.29 -2.91 13.58
C ALA A 215 7.36 -4.24 14.31
N THR A 216 8.52 -4.51 14.90
CA THR A 216 8.77 -5.73 15.69
C THR A 216 8.97 -5.38 17.17
N LEU A 217 8.22 -6.05 18.05
CA LEU A 217 8.46 -6.05 19.49
C LEU A 217 9.20 -7.32 19.88
N ASN A 218 10.46 -7.16 20.26
CA ASN A 218 11.26 -8.23 20.80
C ASN A 218 11.06 -8.32 22.31
N SER A 219 10.66 -9.51 22.78
CA SER A 219 10.55 -9.80 24.21
C SER A 219 11.90 -10.24 24.77
N PRO A 220 12.25 -9.87 26.03
CA PRO A 220 13.42 -10.45 26.67
C PRO A 220 13.25 -11.96 26.85
N SER A 221 14.35 -12.68 26.81
CA SER A 221 14.36 -14.13 27.07
C SER A 221 14.07 -14.40 28.54
N LYS A 222 13.54 -15.60 28.84
CA LYS A 222 13.28 -16.02 30.24
C LYS A 222 14.53 -16.03 31.12
N SER A 223 15.71 -16.19 30.51
CA SER A 223 17.02 -16.18 31.17
C SER A 223 17.62 -14.78 31.34
N ASP A 224 17.02 -13.75 30.75
CA ASP A 224 17.61 -12.41 30.74
C ASP A 224 17.41 -11.73 32.09
N PHE A 225 18.48 -11.16 32.62
CA PHE A 225 18.41 -10.30 33.79
C PHE A 225 17.82 -8.95 33.39
N VAL A 226 16.53 -8.77 33.67
CA VAL A 226 15.79 -7.54 33.32
C VAL A 226 15.28 -6.80 34.56
N THR A 227 15.15 -5.48 34.42
CA THR A 227 14.56 -4.62 35.46
C THR A 227 13.12 -5.02 35.73
N GLN A 228 12.77 -5.16 37.02
CA GLN A 228 11.41 -5.48 37.47
C GLN A 228 10.61 -4.19 37.68
N ALA A 229 10.35 -3.48 36.59
CA ALA A 229 9.53 -2.28 36.57
C ALA A 229 8.79 -2.18 35.23
N PHE A 230 7.62 -1.54 35.27
CA PHE A 230 6.86 -1.28 34.05
C PHE A 230 7.67 -0.43 33.08
N THR A 231 7.69 -0.83 31.81
CA THR A 231 8.35 -0.08 30.74
C THR A 231 7.40 0.19 29.58
N TYR A 232 7.76 1.18 28.76
CA TYR A 232 6.93 1.66 27.64
C TYR A 232 7.79 1.74 26.36
N PRO A 233 8.10 0.59 25.72
CA PRO A 233 8.89 0.57 24.49
C PRO A 233 8.16 1.36 23.39
N GLN A 234 8.82 2.39 22.88
CA GLN A 234 8.24 3.28 21.88
C GLN A 234 9.34 3.92 21.03
N LYS A 235 8.96 4.31 19.82
CA LYS A 235 9.80 4.99 18.84
C LYS A 235 8.99 6.13 18.23
N VAL A 236 9.65 7.24 17.93
CA VAL A 236 9.08 8.26 17.06
C VAL A 236 9.85 8.23 15.76
N ILE A 237 9.10 8.16 14.67
CA ILE A 237 9.65 8.31 13.33
C ILE A 237 9.28 9.68 12.78
N GLU A 238 10.24 10.30 12.12
CA GLU A 238 10.05 11.46 11.29
C GLU A 238 9.91 11.02 9.84
N LEU A 239 8.84 11.50 9.21
CA LEU A 239 8.56 11.37 7.79
C LEU A 239 8.66 12.76 7.13
N GLY A 240 8.52 12.80 5.80
CA GLY A 240 8.55 14.05 5.04
C GLY A 240 7.34 14.96 5.29
N LYS A 241 7.25 16.01 4.47
CA LYS A 241 6.07 16.87 4.40
C LYS A 241 5.06 16.28 3.44
N TYR A 242 3.78 16.44 3.76
CA TYR A 242 2.68 15.93 2.95
C TYR A 242 1.62 17.00 2.76
N ASN A 243 0.85 16.86 1.67
CA ASN A 243 -0.21 17.80 1.34
C ASN A 243 -1.33 17.80 2.39
N PRO A 244 -2.08 18.91 2.52
CA PRO A 244 -3.26 18.94 3.38
C PRO A 244 -4.27 17.85 3.03
N GLY A 245 -4.91 17.28 4.05
CA GLY A 245 -5.93 16.25 3.87
C GLY A 245 -6.16 15.37 5.09
N GLN A 246 -7.12 14.47 4.96
CA GLN A 246 -7.37 13.38 5.92
C GLN A 246 -6.48 12.19 5.58
N TYR A 247 -5.72 11.72 6.56
CA TYR A 247 -4.82 10.59 6.47
C TYR A 247 -5.19 9.50 7.47
N LYS A 248 -4.76 8.29 7.16
CA LYS A 248 -4.82 7.12 8.04
C LYS A 248 -3.40 6.64 8.29
N ALA A 249 -3.08 6.24 9.50
CA ALA A 249 -1.85 5.51 9.81
C ALA A 249 -2.22 4.16 10.43
N THR A 250 -1.65 3.10 9.88
CA THR A 250 -1.84 1.72 10.31
C THR A 250 -0.50 1.17 10.77
N LEU A 251 -0.47 0.54 11.95
CA LEU A 251 0.67 -0.16 12.50
C LEU A 251 0.41 -1.66 12.49
N GLU A 252 1.29 -2.41 11.84
CA GLU A 252 1.38 -3.86 11.95
C GLU A 252 2.49 -4.21 12.94
N LEU A 253 2.11 -4.48 14.18
CA LEU A 253 3.04 -4.79 15.27
C LEU A 253 3.17 -6.30 15.44
N THR A 254 4.33 -6.83 15.08
CA THR A 254 4.68 -8.24 15.28
C THR A 254 5.42 -8.42 16.60
N GLY A 255 4.82 -9.17 17.53
CA GLY A 255 5.45 -9.59 18.77
C GLY A 255 6.09 -10.97 18.61
N ILE A 256 7.35 -11.08 19.02
CA ILE A 256 8.09 -12.35 19.09
C ILE A 256 8.28 -12.73 20.55
N ASN A 257 7.74 -13.89 20.95
CA ASN A 257 7.88 -14.41 22.31
C ASN A 257 8.17 -15.92 22.27
N ASN A 258 9.40 -16.32 22.62
CA ASN A 258 9.84 -17.73 22.65
C ASN A 258 9.51 -18.51 21.34
N GLY A 259 9.60 -17.85 20.19
CA GLY A 259 9.31 -18.43 18.88
C GLY A 259 7.84 -18.36 18.44
N GLU A 260 6.93 -17.92 19.31
CA GLU A 260 5.56 -17.60 18.92
C GLU A 260 5.50 -16.19 18.31
N ILE A 261 4.94 -16.10 17.11
CA ILE A 261 4.79 -14.85 16.36
C ILE A 261 3.31 -14.45 16.42
N THR A 262 3.05 -13.24 16.93
CA THR A 262 1.70 -12.66 16.94
C THR A 262 1.73 -11.30 16.27
N THR A 263 0.80 -11.04 15.34
CA THR A 263 0.67 -9.73 14.69
C THR A 263 -0.61 -9.05 15.15
N LYS A 264 -0.52 -7.79 15.55
CA LYS A 264 -1.66 -6.94 15.90
C LYS A 264 -1.66 -5.70 15.03
N THR A 265 -2.84 -5.30 14.59
CA THR A 265 -3.03 -4.10 13.77
C THR A 265 -3.66 -2.98 14.59
N TYR A 266 -3.11 -1.78 14.49
CA TYR A 266 -3.64 -0.57 15.12
C TYR A 266 -3.82 0.51 14.05
N THR A 267 -4.90 1.27 14.10
CA THR A 267 -5.19 2.29 13.10
C THR A 267 -5.63 3.58 13.77
N VAL A 268 -5.11 4.70 13.28
CA VAL A 268 -5.53 6.05 13.65
C VAL A 268 -5.81 6.88 12.41
N THR A 269 -6.68 7.86 12.52
CA THR A 269 -6.92 8.88 11.49
C THR A 269 -6.47 10.23 12.01
N PHE A 270 -5.89 11.06 11.13
CA PHE A 270 -5.45 12.40 11.47
C PHE A 270 -5.54 13.31 10.25
N SER A 271 -5.54 14.62 10.49
CA SER A 271 -5.59 15.65 9.46
C SER A 271 -4.25 16.36 9.36
N ILE A 272 -3.79 16.59 8.13
CA ILE A 272 -2.75 17.58 7.85
C ILE A 272 -3.47 18.85 7.40
N LYS A 273 -3.25 19.97 8.10
CA LYS A 273 -3.93 21.24 7.84
C LYS A 273 -2.94 22.40 7.88
N ASP A 274 -3.26 23.46 7.16
CA ASP A 274 -2.56 24.73 7.30
C ASP A 274 -2.77 25.24 8.74
N ASP A 275 -1.71 25.77 9.36
CA ASP A 275 -1.85 26.51 10.62
C ASP A 275 -2.76 27.71 10.33
N SER A 276 -4.04 27.59 10.69
CA SER A 276 -4.97 28.71 10.67
C SER A 276 -4.57 29.60 11.84
N ASN A 277 -4.09 30.82 11.58
CA ASN A 277 -4.02 31.87 12.60
C ASN A 277 -5.41 32.17 13.17
#